data_AF-R6TI36-F1
#
_entry.id   AF-R6TI36-F1
#
_cell.length_a   1.000
_cell.length_b   1.000
_cell.length_c   1.000
_cell.angle_alpha   90.00
_cell.angle_beta   90.00
_cell.angle_gamma   90.00
#
_symmetry.space_group_name_H-M   'P 1'
#
loop_
_entity.id
_entity.type
_entity.pdbx_description
1 polymer ?
#
loop_
_entity_poly.entity_id
_entity_poly.type
_entity_poly.pdbx_seq_one_letter_code
_entity_poly.pdbx_strand_id
1 'polypeptide(L)'
;MVSNNEKVKYIFENFLVDKWLREDRKLNNYVHANGIRFVMDNYVYQNKKEDKHKELIETLQNITDIFLSLLSVIDSIKFHSSDYLDALEMEMKPQEGSQYWVCPIIVEYMNDRFDKKLLQYIQNNEGNGMQFMAEYYNQNKG
;
A
#
# COMPACT_ATOMS: atom_id res chain seq x y z
N MET A 1 11.97 15.89 -5.54
CA MET A 1 10.52 15.98 -5.25
C MET A 1 10.12 15.12 -4.05
N VAL A 2 10.57 13.86 -3.96
CA VAL A 2 10.42 13.01 -2.75
C VAL A 2 11.38 13.39 -1.60
N SER A 3 12.51 14.04 -1.91
CA SER A 3 13.58 14.35 -0.94
C SER A 3 13.25 15.41 0.13
N ASN A 4 12.18 16.20 -0.04
CA ASN A 4 11.88 17.33 0.86
C ASN A 4 10.75 17.04 1.85
N ASN A 5 10.12 15.86 1.80
CA ASN A 5 9.11 15.46 2.76
C ASN A 5 9.75 14.57 3.82
N GLU A 6 9.95 15.13 5.03
CA GLU A 6 10.61 14.44 6.15
C GLU A 6 9.86 13.16 6.57
N LYS A 7 8.52 13.15 6.47
CA LYS A 7 7.70 11.97 6.80
C LYS A 7 7.97 10.84 5.81
N VAL A 8 8.00 11.17 4.52
CA VAL A 8 8.32 10.22 3.45
C VAL A 8 9.75 9.68 3.61
N LYS A 9 10.71 10.58 3.87
CA LYS A 9 12.09 10.19 4.12
C LYS A 9 12.20 9.23 5.30
N TYR A 10 11.53 9.53 6.41
CA TYR A 10 11.51 8.68 7.59
C TYR A 10 10.93 7.30 7.29
N ILE A 11 9.79 7.23 6.58
CA ILE A 11 9.18 5.95 6.21
C ILE A 11 10.16 5.11 5.36
N PHE A 12 10.80 5.76 4.40
CA PHE A 12 11.70 5.10 3.49
C PHE A 12 12.92 4.52 4.22
N GLU A 13 13.57 5.33 5.04
CA GLU A 13 14.79 4.97 5.77
C GLU A 13 14.54 3.92 6.87
N ASN A 14 13.37 3.93 7.51
CA ASN A 14 13.10 3.07 8.68
C ASN A 14 12.29 1.82 8.37
N PHE A 15 11.51 1.80 7.28
CA PHE A 15 10.61 0.68 6.98
C PHE A 15 10.74 0.11 5.57
N LEU A 16 11.07 0.93 4.56
CA LEU A 16 10.97 0.51 3.16
C LEU A 16 12.31 0.24 2.48
N VAL A 17 13.45 0.65 3.05
CA VAL A 17 14.76 0.59 2.40
C VAL A 17 15.13 -0.82 1.92
N ASP A 18 14.95 -1.83 2.76
CA ASP A 18 15.30 -3.22 2.43
C ASP A 18 14.39 -3.78 1.33
N LYS A 19 13.09 -3.46 1.41
CA LYS A 19 12.10 -3.84 0.41
C LYS A 19 12.40 -3.17 -0.92
N TRP A 20 12.70 -1.86 -0.90
CA TRP A 20 13.09 -1.09 -2.08
C TRP A 20 14.34 -1.65 -2.76
N LEU A 21 15.43 -1.87 -2.01
CA LEU A 21 16.69 -2.38 -2.58
C LEU A 21 16.54 -3.75 -3.24
N ARG A 22 15.67 -4.61 -2.68
CA ARG A 22 15.35 -5.91 -3.26
C ARG A 22 14.61 -5.77 -4.58
N GLU A 23 13.54 -4.96 -4.60
CA GLU A 23 12.72 -4.79 -5.80
C GLU A 23 13.44 -4.00 -6.89
N ASP A 24 14.20 -2.95 -6.54
CA ASP A 24 15.04 -2.21 -7.48
C ASP A 24 16.01 -3.14 -8.22
N ARG A 25 16.71 -4.02 -7.49
CA ARG A 25 17.60 -5.00 -8.12
C ARG A 25 16.86 -5.96 -9.04
N LYS A 26 15.69 -6.47 -8.63
CA LYS A 26 14.88 -7.39 -9.46
C LYS A 26 14.38 -6.72 -10.73
N LEU A 27 13.81 -5.52 -10.62
CA LEU A 27 13.28 -4.76 -11.75
C LEU A 27 14.41 -4.32 -12.70
N ASN A 28 15.53 -3.87 -12.14
CA ASN A 28 16.71 -3.52 -12.91
C ASN A 28 17.27 -4.74 -13.66
N ASN A 29 17.32 -5.90 -13.01
CA ASN A 29 17.68 -7.16 -13.68
C ASN A 29 16.65 -7.56 -14.73
N TYR A 30 15.35 -7.33 -14.54
CA TYR A 30 14.34 -7.60 -15.56
C TYR A 30 14.55 -6.75 -16.82
N VAL A 31 14.88 -5.47 -16.64
CA VAL A 31 15.16 -4.53 -17.75
C VAL A 31 16.49 -4.85 -18.44
N HIS A 32 17.53 -5.23 -17.69
CA HIS A 32 18.88 -5.44 -18.22
C HIS A 32 19.21 -6.89 -18.60
N ALA A 33 18.47 -7.90 -18.12
CA ALA A 33 18.67 -9.29 -18.51
C ALA A 33 17.94 -9.58 -19.83
N ASN A 34 18.69 -9.45 -20.94
CA ASN A 34 18.53 -10.14 -22.22
C ASN A 34 17.16 -10.81 -22.44
N GLY A 35 16.21 -10.14 -23.08
CA GLY A 35 14.83 -10.62 -23.29
C GLY A 35 14.69 -12.07 -23.81
N ILE A 36 15.74 -12.62 -24.43
CA ILE A 36 15.88 -14.04 -24.79
C ILE A 36 15.72 -14.99 -23.59
N ARG A 37 16.25 -14.65 -22.41
CA ARG A 37 16.19 -15.52 -21.22
C ARG A 37 14.78 -15.60 -20.64
N PHE A 38 14.03 -14.50 -20.62
CA PHE A 38 12.62 -14.48 -20.20
C PHE A 38 11.71 -15.22 -21.19
N VAL A 39 11.97 -15.11 -22.50
CA VAL A 39 11.25 -15.87 -23.51
C VAL A 39 11.53 -17.37 -23.35
N MET A 40 12.80 -17.79 -23.20
CA MET A 40 13.19 -19.19 -22.96
C MET A 40 12.55 -19.76 -21.68
N ASP A 41 12.50 -18.95 -20.63
CA ASP A 41 11.92 -19.31 -19.35
C ASP A 41 10.39 -19.55 -19.40
N ASN A 42 9.68 -18.89 -20.31
CA ASN A 42 8.25 -19.10 -20.55
C ASN A 42 7.96 -20.36 -21.39
N TYR A 43 8.91 -20.78 -22.24
CA TYR A 43 8.73 -21.94 -23.14
C TYR A 43 9.25 -23.26 -22.56
N VAL A 44 10.32 -23.26 -21.74
CA VAL A 44 11.09 -24.47 -21.41
C VAL A 44 10.92 -24.95 -19.95
N TYR A 45 10.58 -24.06 -19.00
CA TYR A 45 10.64 -24.38 -17.56
C TYR A 45 9.28 -24.27 -16.83
N GLN A 46 8.26 -24.99 -17.31
CA GLN A 46 6.95 -25.04 -16.62
C GLN A 46 7.03 -25.56 -15.17
N ASN A 47 8.04 -26.39 -14.84
CA ASN A 47 8.24 -26.93 -13.50
C ASN A 47 8.61 -25.87 -12.44
N LYS A 48 8.94 -24.64 -12.86
CA LYS A 48 9.22 -23.50 -11.95
C LYS A 48 8.15 -22.40 -12.03
N LYS A 49 7.04 -22.66 -12.71
CA LYS A 49 5.97 -21.67 -12.94
C LYS A 49 5.38 -21.15 -11.63
N GLU A 50 5.13 -22.04 -10.67
CA GLU A 50 4.57 -21.66 -9.37
C GLU A 50 5.50 -20.75 -8.58
N ASP A 51 6.79 -21.07 -8.51
CA ASP A 51 7.78 -20.25 -7.81
C ASP A 51 7.90 -18.86 -8.42
N LYS A 52 7.93 -18.79 -9.76
CA LYS A 52 7.94 -17.51 -10.49
C LYS A 52 6.66 -16.71 -10.29
N HIS A 53 5.52 -17.38 -10.19
CA HIS A 53 4.25 -16.72 -9.93
C HIS A 53 4.21 -16.13 -8.52
N LYS A 54 4.70 -16.89 -7.51
CA LYS A 54 4.87 -16.39 -6.14
C LYS A 54 5.83 -15.20 -6.10
N GLU A 55 6.97 -15.28 -6.79
CA GLU A 55 7.93 -14.17 -6.86
C GLU A 55 7.32 -12.91 -7.50
N LEU A 56 6.55 -13.07 -8.58
CA LEU A 56 5.84 -11.97 -9.23
C LEU A 56 4.81 -11.33 -8.29
N ILE A 57 4.00 -12.15 -7.62
CA ILE A 57 3.01 -11.66 -6.65
C ILE A 57 3.70 -10.91 -5.51
N GLU A 58 4.77 -11.47 -4.93
CA GLU A 58 5.52 -10.82 -3.85
C GLU A 58 6.09 -9.47 -4.30
N THR A 59 6.61 -9.41 -5.53
CA THR A 59 7.16 -8.19 -6.13
C THR A 59 6.08 -7.13 -6.31
N LEU A 60 4.93 -7.50 -6.87
CA LEU A 60 3.78 -6.60 -7.02
C LEU A 60 3.29 -6.09 -5.67
N GLN A 61 3.13 -6.97 -4.69
CA GLN A 61 2.70 -6.58 -3.36
C GLN A 61 3.73 -5.66 -2.69
N ASN A 62 5.03 -5.90 -2.86
CA ASN A 62 6.07 -5.02 -2.30
C ASN A 62 6.03 -3.62 -2.91
N ILE A 63 5.79 -3.52 -4.23
CA ILE A 63 5.59 -2.24 -4.91
C ILE A 63 4.32 -1.56 -4.39
N THR A 64 3.22 -2.30 -4.22
CA THR A 64 1.97 -1.79 -3.65
C THR A 64 2.16 -1.29 -2.22
N ASP A 65 2.87 -2.04 -1.36
CA ASP A 65 3.17 -1.63 0.02
C ASP A 65 3.91 -0.29 0.05
N ILE A 66 4.94 -0.13 -0.80
CA ILE A 66 5.71 1.11 -0.91
C ILE A 66 4.79 2.25 -1.37
N PHE A 67 4.02 2.04 -2.44
CA PHE A 67 3.13 3.06 -2.98
C PHE A 67 2.08 3.53 -1.97
N LEU A 68 1.40 2.59 -1.32
CA LEU A 68 0.37 2.89 -0.32
C LEU A 68 0.97 3.61 0.90
N SER A 69 2.13 3.17 1.39
CA SER A 69 2.84 3.83 2.48
C SER A 69 3.14 5.30 2.17
N LEU A 70 3.66 5.57 0.97
CA LEU A 70 4.01 6.92 0.55
C LEU A 70 2.77 7.79 0.33
N LEU A 71 1.76 7.27 -0.39
CA LEU A 71 0.54 8.01 -0.66
C LEU A 71 -0.20 8.35 0.63
N SER A 72 -0.19 7.45 1.63
CA SER A 72 -0.88 7.66 2.90
C SER A 72 -0.37 8.86 3.71
N VAL A 73 0.89 9.26 3.53
CA VAL A 73 1.47 10.44 4.21
C VAL A 73 1.58 11.67 3.31
N ILE A 74 1.40 11.52 2.01
CA ILE A 74 1.40 12.62 1.04
C ILE A 74 -0.01 13.19 0.87
N ASP A 75 -1.00 12.33 0.67
CA ASP A 75 -2.39 12.71 0.39
C ASP A 75 -3.33 11.57 0.80
N SER A 76 -3.61 11.50 2.10
CA SER A 76 -4.47 10.45 2.66
C SER A 76 -5.93 10.53 2.24
N ILE A 77 -6.40 11.68 1.74
CA ILE A 77 -7.77 11.87 1.24
C ILE A 77 -8.05 10.91 0.08
N LYS A 78 -7.03 10.50 -0.68
CA LYS A 78 -7.17 9.51 -1.76
C LYS A 78 -7.63 8.13 -1.29
N PHE A 79 -7.62 7.87 0.01
CA PHE A 79 -8.08 6.62 0.60
C PHE A 79 -9.50 6.69 1.16
N HIS A 80 -10.14 7.85 1.09
CA HIS A 80 -11.48 8.09 1.64
C HIS A 80 -12.52 7.11 1.07
N SER A 81 -13.37 6.58 1.96
CA SER A 81 -14.50 5.74 1.59
C SER A 81 -15.61 6.57 0.94
N SER A 82 -16.43 5.98 0.09
CA SER A 82 -17.53 6.72 -0.56
C SER A 82 -18.68 7.02 0.39
N ASP A 83 -18.81 6.31 1.52
CA ASP A 83 -19.98 6.35 2.42
C ASP A 83 -20.44 7.78 2.79
N TYR A 84 -19.49 8.67 3.10
CA TYR A 84 -19.82 10.06 3.43
C TYR A 84 -20.38 10.83 2.23
N LEU A 85 -19.76 10.68 1.06
CA LEU A 85 -20.21 11.35 -0.17
C LEU A 85 -21.53 10.76 -0.65
N ASP A 86 -21.68 9.44 -0.63
CA ASP A 86 -22.89 8.73 -1.01
C ASP A 86 -24.08 9.17 -0.15
N ALA A 87 -23.87 9.34 1.18
CA ALA A 87 -24.92 9.85 2.06
C ALA A 87 -25.34 11.28 1.67
N LEU A 88 -24.40 12.17 1.35
CA LEU A 88 -24.70 13.54 0.91
C LEU A 88 -25.43 13.56 -0.44
N GLU A 89 -25.00 12.74 -1.39
CA GLU A 89 -25.63 12.62 -2.71
C GLU A 89 -27.07 12.11 -2.63
N MET A 90 -27.36 11.28 -1.62
CA MET A 90 -28.70 10.75 -1.35
C MET A 90 -29.53 11.63 -0.41
N GLU A 91 -29.08 12.85 -0.09
CA GLU A 91 -29.72 13.77 0.87
C GLU A 91 -29.94 13.14 2.27
N MET A 92 -29.12 12.13 2.62
CA MET A 92 -29.10 11.49 3.92
C MET A 92 -28.12 12.18 4.85
N LYS A 93 -28.37 12.13 6.17
CA LYS A 93 -27.40 12.59 7.16
C LYS A 93 -26.22 11.61 7.19
N PRO A 94 -24.98 12.02 6.90
CA PRO A 94 -23.82 11.14 6.98
C PRO A 94 -23.61 10.64 8.40
N GLN A 95 -23.10 9.41 8.53
CA GLN A 95 -22.71 8.87 9.82
C GLN A 95 -21.60 9.70 10.44
N GLU A 96 -21.68 9.92 11.74
CA GLU A 96 -20.66 10.69 12.46
C GLU A 96 -19.28 10.03 12.31
N GLY A 97 -18.29 10.83 11.88
CA GLY A 97 -16.93 10.37 11.65
C GLY A 97 -16.70 9.64 10.32
N SER A 98 -17.72 9.45 9.48
CA SER A 98 -17.56 8.75 8.20
C SER A 98 -16.71 9.51 7.19
N GLN A 99 -16.55 10.83 7.34
CA GLN A 99 -15.64 11.65 6.54
C GLN A 99 -14.16 11.29 6.70
N TYR A 100 -13.81 10.49 7.70
CA TYR A 100 -12.44 10.04 7.98
C TYR A 100 -12.24 8.55 7.68
N TRP A 101 -13.27 7.88 7.19
CA TRP A 101 -13.19 6.46 6.91
C TRP A 101 -12.36 6.21 5.67
N VAL A 102 -11.48 5.22 5.78
CA VAL A 102 -10.68 4.69 4.68
C VAL A 102 -11.45 3.54 4.05
N CYS A 103 -11.36 3.41 2.73
CA CYS A 103 -11.96 2.31 1.98
C CYS A 103 -11.61 0.95 2.62
N PRO A 104 -12.59 0.07 2.92
CA PRO A 104 -12.36 -1.15 3.70
C PRO A 104 -11.25 -2.06 3.15
N ILE A 105 -11.16 -2.21 1.83
CA ILE A 105 -10.10 -3.02 1.19
C ILE A 105 -8.69 -2.51 1.49
N ILE A 106 -8.52 -1.19 1.61
CA ILE A 106 -7.24 -0.58 1.93
C ILE A 106 -6.92 -0.80 3.40
N VAL A 107 -7.89 -0.62 4.30
CA VAL A 107 -7.72 -0.92 5.73
C VAL A 107 -7.31 -2.38 5.91
N GLU A 108 -8.05 -3.31 5.32
CA GLU A 108 -7.77 -4.75 5.40
C GLU A 108 -6.36 -5.08 4.87
N TYR A 109 -6.04 -4.60 3.67
CA TYR A 109 -4.73 -4.85 3.05
C TYR A 109 -3.58 -4.33 3.90
N MET A 110 -3.67 -3.06 4.34
CA MET A 110 -2.61 -2.42 5.11
C MET A 110 -2.44 -3.08 6.48
N ASN A 111 -3.53 -3.45 7.16
CA ASN A 111 -3.46 -4.10 8.48
C ASN A 111 -2.95 -5.54 8.42
N ASP A 112 -3.14 -6.25 7.30
CA ASP A 112 -2.58 -7.58 7.09
C ASP A 112 -1.08 -7.53 6.73
N ARG A 113 -0.69 -6.58 5.87
CA ARG A 113 0.64 -6.54 5.25
C ARG A 113 1.68 -5.71 5.98
N PHE A 114 1.27 -4.65 6.68
CA PHE A 114 2.21 -3.66 7.20
C PHE A 114 2.60 -3.99 8.64
N ASP A 115 3.84 -3.69 8.99
CA ASP A 115 4.25 -3.69 10.38
C ASP A 115 3.42 -2.69 11.19
N LYS A 116 3.04 -3.06 12.41
CA LYS A 116 2.21 -2.21 13.27
C LYS A 116 2.84 -0.84 13.55
N LYS A 117 4.17 -0.74 13.62
CA LYS A 117 4.85 0.54 13.84
C LYS A 117 4.78 1.42 12.59
N LEU A 118 4.84 0.83 11.40
CA LEU A 118 4.62 1.57 10.15
C LEU A 118 3.19 2.10 10.09
N LEU A 119 2.19 1.27 10.36
CA LEU A 119 0.78 1.71 10.40
C LEU A 119 0.54 2.81 11.42
N GLN A 120 1.08 2.65 12.63
CA GLN A 120 0.96 3.66 13.67
C GLN A 120 1.65 4.97 13.26
N TYR A 121 2.81 4.88 12.61
CA TYR A 121 3.49 6.05 12.08
C TYR A 121 2.64 6.77 11.03
N ILE A 122 2.06 6.02 10.07
CA ILE A 122 1.15 6.55 9.06
C ILE A 122 -0.04 7.24 9.73
N GLN A 123 -0.71 6.57 10.65
CA GLN A 123 -1.87 7.10 11.38
C GLN A 123 -1.57 8.43 12.09
N ASN A 124 -0.36 8.57 12.63
CA ASN A 124 0.07 9.78 13.33
C ASN A 124 0.51 10.92 12.39
N ASN A 125 0.73 10.63 11.10
CA ASN A 125 1.38 11.56 10.16
C ASN A 125 0.60 11.80 8.85
N GLU A 126 -0.53 11.15 8.62
CA GLU A 126 -1.33 11.24 7.39
C GLU A 126 -1.96 12.63 7.14
N GLY A 127 -2.24 13.39 8.21
CA GLY A 127 -2.51 14.82 8.18
C GLY A 127 -3.96 15.25 7.90
N ASN A 128 -4.87 14.35 7.54
CA ASN A 128 -6.27 14.68 7.22
C ASN A 128 -7.30 14.02 8.18
N GLY A 129 -6.83 13.31 9.20
CA GLY A 129 -7.66 12.60 10.19
C GLY A 129 -8.08 11.20 9.76
N MET A 130 -7.60 10.70 8.61
CA MET A 130 -8.00 9.41 8.04
C MET A 130 -7.65 8.23 8.96
N GLN A 131 -8.54 7.25 9.05
CA GLN A 131 -8.42 6.12 9.99
C GLN A 131 -7.94 4.85 9.29
N PHE A 132 -6.64 4.57 9.38
CA PHE A 132 -6.01 3.41 8.74
C PHE A 132 -5.95 2.17 9.65
N MET A 133 -6.11 2.33 10.96
CA MET A 133 -6.04 1.23 11.93
C MET A 133 -7.38 0.47 11.98
N ALA A 134 -7.36 -0.86 11.80
CA ALA A 134 -8.57 -1.68 11.83
C ALA A 134 -9.31 -1.61 13.19
N GLU A 135 -8.58 -1.38 14.28
CA GLU A 135 -9.11 -1.23 15.63
C GLU A 135 -10.13 -0.09 15.75
N TYR A 136 -9.99 0.98 14.95
CA TYR A 136 -10.95 2.08 14.91
C TYR A 136 -12.35 1.62 14.49
N TYR A 137 -12.44 0.72 13.52
CA TYR A 137 -13.72 0.23 12.99
C TYR A 137 -14.34 -0.85 13.87
N ASN A 138 -13.53 -1.59 14.63
CA ASN A 138 -14.02 -2.62 15.55
C ASN A 138 -14.68 -2.03 16.80
N GLN A 139 -14.25 -0.83 17.24
CA GLN A 139 -14.87 -0.12 18.37
C GLN A 139 -16.22 0.50 18.03
N ASN A 140 -16.47 0.73 16.73
CA ASN A 140 -17.70 1.32 16.21
C ASN A 140 -18.71 0.28 15.71
N LYS A 141 -18.40 -1.02 15.81
CA LYS A 141 -19.36 -2.11 15.62
C LYS A 141 -20.10 -2.33 16.95
N GLY A 142 -21.08 -1.46 17.22
CA GLY A 142 -22.13 -1.71 18.20
C GLY A 142 -23.05 -2.85 17.79
#